data_AF-A0A921BA90-F1
#
_entry.id   AF-A0A921BA90-F1
#
_cell.length_a   1.000
_cell.length_b   1.000
_cell.length_c   1.000
_cell.angle_alpha   90.00
_cell.angle_beta   90.00
_cell.angle_gamma   90.00
#
_symmetry.space_group_name_H-M   'P 1'
#
loop_
_entity.id
_entity.type
_entity.pdbx_description
1 polymer ?
#
loop_
_entity_poly.entity_id
_entity_poly.type
_entity_poly.pdbx_seq_one_letter_code
_entity_poly.pdbx_strand_id
1 'polypeptide(L)'
;MLAVQLVQNQRQNMLKRLESMEKEIDAVTVISSDTKEEWSKLCGWLKLDNFTLMGFITLVAQDSDSTNFIKTIDNSGLGILAQTFLAKSSNTLLNVVTARLSKRSHSEFPFALDLIRFTSPVLRFENLMMLSIRVPDKKLGMVEHVFLGLLRGSSLQVKNVETPLIHQKMDYIFKNRNMLVNSYDYNEVVRIFSATPKFELFRSSRKELFQVCDGLLSVNNPNNIYCFQINTKFQEY
;
A
#
# COMPACT_ATOMS: atom_id res chain seq x y z
N MET A 1 13.47 -19.26 -11.13
CA MET A 1 14.18 -19.99 -10.06
C MET A 1 15.03 -19.06 -9.18
N LEU A 2 15.94 -18.25 -9.73
CA LEU A 2 16.80 -17.33 -8.95
C LEU A 2 16.02 -16.36 -8.04
N ALA A 3 14.97 -15.70 -8.57
CA ALA A 3 14.12 -14.78 -7.77
C ALA A 3 13.55 -15.47 -6.52
N VAL A 4 12.98 -16.66 -6.70
CA VAL A 4 12.37 -17.45 -5.62
C VAL A 4 13.40 -17.78 -4.54
N GLN A 5 14.59 -18.23 -4.94
CA GLN A 5 15.68 -18.58 -4.02
C GLN A 5 16.14 -17.36 -3.22
N LEU A 6 16.38 -16.22 -3.86
CA LEU A 6 16.81 -14.99 -3.19
C LEU A 6 15.75 -14.51 -2.20
N VAL A 7 14.48 -14.47 -2.62
CA VAL A 7 13.36 -14.09 -1.76
C VAL A 7 13.27 -14.99 -0.53
N GLN A 8 13.35 -16.31 -0.72
CA GLN A 8 13.24 -17.28 0.38
C GLN A 8 14.42 -17.18 1.35
N ASN A 9 15.65 -17.12 0.83
CA ASN A 9 16.87 -17.10 1.64
C ASN A 9 17.02 -15.80 2.44
N GLN A 10 16.61 -14.66 1.85
CA GLN A 10 16.76 -13.34 2.47
C GLN A 10 15.49 -12.84 3.14
N ARG A 11 14.43 -13.66 3.21
CA ARG A 11 13.12 -13.29 3.79
C ARG A 11 13.24 -12.75 5.21
N GLN A 12 14.01 -13.42 6.07
CA GLN A 12 14.18 -13.00 7.46
C GLN A 12 14.91 -11.67 7.58
N ASN A 13 15.86 -11.38 6.69
CA ASN A 13 16.56 -10.10 6.67
C ASN A 13 15.61 -8.97 6.24
N MET A 14 14.75 -9.23 5.24
CA MET A 14 13.73 -8.25 4.82
C MET A 14 12.70 -7.99 5.93
N LEU A 15 12.26 -9.02 6.67
CA LEU A 15 11.35 -8.85 7.81
C LEU A 15 11.98 -8.01 8.92
N LYS A 16 13.24 -8.29 9.31
CA LYS A 16 13.96 -7.47 10.29
C LYS A 16 14.09 -6.01 9.89
N ARG A 17 14.27 -5.74 8.59
CA ARG A 17 14.28 -4.36 8.06
C ARG A 17 12.91 -3.71 8.14
N LEU A 18 11.84 -4.44 7.83
CA LEU A 18 10.48 -3.91 7.98
C LEU A 18 10.15 -3.61 9.45
N GLU A 19 10.59 -4.46 10.38
CA GLU A 19 10.46 -4.24 11.82
C GLU A 19 11.23 -3.00 12.31
N SER A 20 12.41 -2.72 11.75
CA SER A 20 13.16 -1.52 12.15
C SER A 20 12.44 -0.24 11.73
N MET A 21 11.64 -0.28 10.66
CA MET A 21 10.82 0.87 10.22
C MET A 21 9.84 1.34 11.28
N GLU A 22 9.30 0.44 12.12
CA GLU A 22 8.39 0.82 13.21
C GLU A 22 9.01 1.86 14.16
N LYS A 23 10.34 1.82 14.33
CA LYS A 23 11.11 2.78 15.14
C LYS A 23 11.65 3.95 14.32
N GLU A 24 12.08 3.70 13.09
CA GLU A 24 12.67 4.73 12.24
C GLU A 24 11.63 5.78 11.78
N ILE A 25 10.36 5.37 11.66
CA ILE A 25 9.23 6.28 11.38
C ILE A 25 9.10 7.36 12.47
N ASP A 26 9.37 7.04 13.73
CA ASP A 26 9.23 8.00 14.85
C ASP A 26 10.20 9.19 14.72
N ALA A 27 11.37 8.95 14.13
CA ALA A 27 12.40 9.98 13.92
C ALA A 27 12.02 11.03 12.87
N VAL A 28 10.99 10.78 12.05
CA VAL A 28 10.53 11.71 11.02
C VAL A 28 9.77 12.86 11.65
N THR A 29 10.18 14.12 11.48
CA THR A 29 9.58 15.28 12.17
C THR A 29 8.52 16.03 11.36
N VAL A 30 8.45 15.83 10.05
CA VAL A 30 7.60 16.61 9.12
C VAL A 30 6.10 16.23 9.17
N ILE A 31 5.74 15.13 9.85
CA ILE A 31 4.37 14.61 9.94
C ILE A 31 3.90 14.48 11.39
N SER A 32 2.57 14.45 11.60
CA SER A 32 1.95 14.31 12.91
C SER A 32 2.25 12.96 13.59
N SER A 33 2.17 12.91 14.92
CA SER A 33 2.26 11.68 15.71
C SER A 33 1.28 10.60 15.23
N ASP A 34 0.02 10.98 15.00
CA ASP A 34 -1.03 10.05 14.60
C ASP A 34 -0.72 9.41 13.24
N THR A 35 -0.13 10.18 12.32
CA THR A 35 0.32 9.66 11.04
C THR A 35 1.45 8.66 11.23
N LYS A 36 2.45 8.97 12.07
CA LYS A 36 3.56 8.05 12.36
C LYS A 36 3.05 6.73 12.96
N GLU A 37 2.17 6.82 13.95
CA GLU A 37 1.57 5.66 14.61
C GLU A 37 0.84 4.78 13.59
N GLU A 38 0.07 5.39 12.69
CA GLU A 38 -0.66 4.66 11.65
C GLU A 38 0.25 3.92 10.67
N TRP A 39 1.34 4.55 10.23
CA TRP A 39 2.32 3.92 9.34
C TRP A 39 3.16 2.85 10.05
N SER A 40 3.42 3.02 11.35
CA SER A 40 4.05 1.99 12.18
C SER A 40 3.13 0.76 12.32
N LYS A 41 1.83 0.98 12.59
CA LYS A 41 0.80 -0.09 12.58
C LYS A 41 0.73 -0.80 11.23
N LEU A 42 0.87 -0.07 10.11
CA LEU A 42 0.93 -0.68 8.79
C LEU A 42 2.14 -1.61 8.65
N CYS A 43 3.33 -1.22 9.09
CA CYS A 43 4.53 -2.06 9.06
C CYS A 43 4.31 -3.37 9.85
N GLY A 44 3.76 -3.26 11.06
CA GLY A 44 3.38 -4.41 11.88
C GLY A 44 2.33 -5.29 11.20
N TRP A 45 1.31 -4.69 10.60
CA TRP A 45 0.26 -5.41 9.86
C TRP A 45 0.83 -6.18 8.65
N LEU A 46 1.71 -5.57 7.86
CA LEU A 46 2.36 -6.21 6.71
C LEU A 46 3.21 -7.42 7.13
N LYS A 47 3.86 -7.33 8.30
CA LYS A 47 4.64 -8.43 8.89
C LYS A 47 3.78 -9.61 9.36
N LEU A 48 2.54 -9.37 9.82
CA LEU A 48 1.61 -10.38 10.32
C LEU A 48 0.97 -11.21 9.20
N ASP A 49 1.81 -11.78 8.34
CA ASP A 49 1.43 -12.64 7.22
C ASP A 49 0.47 -12.00 6.20
N ASN A 50 0.27 -10.68 6.21
CA ASN A 50 -0.58 -9.99 5.24
C ASN A 50 0.17 -9.61 3.95
N PHE A 51 1.51 -9.65 3.97
CA PHE A 51 2.36 -9.25 2.85
C PHE A 51 3.51 -10.24 2.62
N THR A 52 3.73 -10.60 1.36
CA THR A 52 4.94 -11.33 0.95
C THR A 52 6.00 -10.33 0.56
N LEU A 53 6.99 -10.12 1.42
CA LEU A 53 8.19 -9.37 1.07
C LEU A 53 9.03 -10.13 0.03
N MET A 54 9.31 -9.46 -1.08
CA MET A 54 10.07 -9.99 -2.21
C MET A 54 11.35 -9.19 -2.48
N GLY A 55 11.39 -7.92 -2.12
CA GLY A 55 12.58 -7.11 -2.29
C GLY A 55 12.68 -6.04 -1.24
N PHE A 56 13.92 -5.65 -0.94
CA PHE A 56 14.22 -4.48 -0.14
C PHE A 56 15.44 -3.78 -0.73
N ILE A 57 15.46 -2.46 -0.72
CA ILE A 57 16.67 -1.67 -1.05
C ILE A 57 16.62 -0.34 -0.30
N THR A 58 17.79 0.22 0.01
CA THR A 58 17.90 1.58 0.55
C THR A 58 18.53 2.48 -0.50
N LEU A 59 17.89 3.62 -0.73
CA LEU A 59 18.36 4.61 -1.69
C LEU A 59 18.55 5.97 -1.01
N VAL A 60 19.42 6.79 -1.58
CA VAL A 60 19.68 8.17 -1.12
C VAL A 60 19.39 9.11 -2.28
N ALA A 61 18.75 10.24 -1.97
CA ALA A 61 18.59 11.32 -2.95
C ALA A 61 19.95 11.96 -3.24
N GLN A 62 20.23 12.26 -4.51
CA GLN A 62 21.43 12.98 -4.92
C GLN A 62 21.05 14.39 -5.38
N ASP A 63 21.91 15.37 -5.13
CA ASP A 63 21.73 16.74 -5.61
C ASP A 63 21.68 16.82 -7.15
N SER A 64 20.97 17.83 -7.64
CA SER A 64 20.28 17.98 -8.93
C SER A 64 21.11 17.95 -10.22
N ASP A 65 22.43 17.80 -10.16
CA ASP A 65 23.31 17.91 -11.34
C ASP A 65 23.56 16.59 -12.09
N SER A 66 22.95 15.48 -11.65
CA SER A 66 23.06 14.20 -12.33
C SER A 66 21.72 13.74 -12.90
N THR A 67 21.76 13.05 -14.05
CA THR A 67 20.59 12.48 -14.72
C THR A 67 19.84 11.43 -13.89
N ASN A 68 20.43 10.98 -12.77
CA ASN A 68 19.85 10.04 -11.82
C ASN A 68 19.80 10.65 -10.40
N PHE A 69 18.65 11.23 -10.05
CA PHE A 69 18.37 11.82 -8.73
C PHE A 69 18.46 10.86 -7.53
N ILE A 70 18.68 9.56 -7.76
CA ILE A 70 18.61 8.52 -6.72
C ILE A 70 19.75 7.53 -6.90
N LYS A 71 20.58 7.40 -5.86
CA LYS A 71 21.68 6.44 -5.79
C LYS A 71 21.34 5.31 -4.84
N THR A 72 21.59 4.07 -5.25
CA THR A 72 21.48 2.90 -4.37
C THR A 72 22.65 2.86 -3.40
N ILE A 73 22.40 2.53 -2.13
CA ILE A 73 23.50 2.21 -1.21
C ILE A 73 24.05 0.83 -1.58
N ASP A 74 25.35 0.74 -1.80
CA ASP A 74 26.02 -0.50 -2.18
C ASP A 74 25.68 -1.63 -1.19
N ASN A 75 25.36 -2.81 -1.73
CA ASN A 75 24.98 -4.01 -0.97
C ASN A 75 23.74 -3.87 -0.06
N SER A 76 22.92 -2.83 -0.20
CA SER A 76 21.65 -2.71 0.56
C SER A 76 20.51 -3.54 -0.02
N GLY A 77 20.61 -3.93 -1.29
CA GLY A 77 19.59 -4.66 -2.04
C GLY A 77 19.43 -6.12 -1.59
N LEU A 78 18.19 -6.53 -1.31
CA LEU A 78 17.79 -7.90 -0.94
C LEU A 78 16.68 -8.43 -1.86
N GLY A 79 16.57 -9.74 -1.95
CA GLY A 79 15.56 -10.44 -2.73
C GLY A 79 15.66 -10.12 -4.22
N ILE A 80 14.55 -9.69 -4.81
CA ILE A 80 14.50 -9.26 -6.22
C ILE A 80 15.21 -7.92 -6.47
N LEU A 81 15.67 -7.24 -5.42
CA LEU A 81 16.49 -6.03 -5.53
C LEU A 81 17.97 -6.29 -5.20
N ALA A 82 18.37 -7.54 -5.00
CA ALA A 82 19.77 -7.91 -4.83
C ALA A 82 20.53 -7.70 -6.15
N GLN A 83 21.81 -7.29 -6.05
CA GLN A 83 22.67 -7.03 -7.21
C GLN A 83 22.73 -8.21 -8.19
N THR A 84 22.75 -9.44 -7.66
CA THR A 84 22.75 -10.69 -8.43
C THR A 84 21.51 -10.86 -9.30
N PHE A 85 20.35 -10.39 -8.82
CA PHE A 85 19.11 -10.43 -9.60
C PHE A 85 19.05 -9.26 -10.58
N LEU A 86 19.38 -8.05 -10.13
CA LEU A 86 19.34 -6.84 -10.94
C LEU A 86 20.23 -6.91 -12.18
N ALA A 87 21.44 -7.50 -12.04
CA ALA A 87 22.34 -7.76 -13.16
C ALA A 87 21.73 -8.69 -14.22
N LYS A 88 20.92 -9.67 -13.80
CA LYS A 88 20.24 -10.60 -14.71
C LYS A 88 19.00 -9.99 -15.37
N SER A 89 18.32 -9.08 -14.69
CA SER A 89 17.13 -8.39 -15.19
C SER A 89 17.45 -7.06 -15.90
N SER A 90 18.70 -6.82 -16.30
CA SER A 90 19.15 -5.59 -16.95
C SER A 90 18.70 -4.30 -16.22
N ASN A 91 18.67 -4.33 -14.88
CA ASN A 91 18.21 -3.23 -14.02
C ASN A 91 16.79 -2.70 -14.30
N THR A 92 15.94 -3.40 -15.07
CA THR A 92 14.59 -2.91 -15.41
C THR A 92 13.76 -2.62 -14.17
N LEU A 93 13.79 -3.51 -13.17
CA LEU A 93 13.07 -3.30 -11.92
C LEU A 93 13.57 -2.07 -11.16
N LEU A 94 14.89 -1.90 -11.06
CA LEU A 94 15.48 -0.76 -10.38
C LEU A 94 15.08 0.55 -11.07
N ASN A 95 15.09 0.60 -12.40
CA ASN A 95 14.66 1.76 -13.18
C ASN A 95 13.18 2.11 -12.93
N VAL A 96 12.29 1.11 -12.80
CA VAL A 96 10.88 1.35 -12.47
C VAL A 96 10.74 1.93 -11.06
N VAL A 97 11.48 1.39 -10.10
CA VAL A 97 11.50 1.88 -8.71
C VAL A 97 12.01 3.31 -8.66
N THR A 98 13.20 3.60 -9.21
CA THR A 98 13.79 4.94 -9.19
C THR A 98 12.92 5.95 -9.92
N ALA A 99 12.35 5.61 -11.09
CA ALA A 99 11.43 6.49 -11.80
C ALA A 99 10.17 6.81 -10.97
N ARG A 100 9.65 5.84 -10.20
CA ARG A 100 8.48 6.07 -9.33
C ARG A 100 8.82 7.00 -8.16
N LEU A 101 9.99 6.83 -7.56
CA LEU A 101 10.49 7.66 -6.46
C LEU A 101 10.83 9.08 -6.92
N SER A 102 11.46 9.25 -8.10
CA SER A 102 11.77 10.57 -8.67
C SER A 102 10.52 11.41 -8.92
N LYS A 103 9.40 10.80 -9.31
CA LYS A 103 8.10 11.50 -9.40
C LYS A 103 7.58 11.99 -8.05
N ARG A 104 8.10 11.46 -6.95
CA ARG A 104 7.71 11.77 -5.57
C ARG A 104 8.80 12.50 -4.79
N SER A 105 9.92 12.85 -5.42
CA SER A 105 11.04 13.53 -4.75
C SER A 105 10.60 14.87 -4.13
N HIS A 106 9.75 15.61 -4.85
CA HIS A 106 9.20 16.91 -4.43
C HIS A 106 8.01 16.79 -3.45
N SER A 107 7.57 15.58 -3.11
CA SER A 107 6.49 15.42 -2.13
C SER A 107 7.02 15.68 -0.72
N GLU A 108 6.34 16.55 0.01
CA GLU A 108 6.59 16.77 1.44
C GLU A 108 6.23 15.55 2.30
N PHE A 109 5.38 14.66 1.77
CA PHE A 109 4.94 13.48 2.49
C PHE A 109 5.94 12.32 2.34
N PRO A 110 6.52 11.82 3.45
CA PRO A 110 7.68 10.94 3.40
C PRO A 110 7.36 9.48 3.05
N PHE A 111 6.09 9.07 3.14
CA PHE A 111 5.70 7.66 3.02
C PHE A 111 4.76 7.41 1.83
N ALA A 112 4.85 6.27 1.17
CA ALA A 112 3.77 5.83 0.29
C ALA A 112 3.70 4.31 0.17
N LEU A 113 2.51 3.84 -0.16
CA LEU A 113 2.23 2.46 -0.53
C LEU A 113 1.49 2.47 -1.87
N ASP A 114 2.17 2.03 -2.91
CA ASP A 114 1.70 2.14 -4.30
C ASP A 114 1.84 0.84 -5.07
N LEU A 115 1.24 0.79 -6.26
CA LEU A 115 1.48 -0.26 -7.25
C LEU A 115 2.54 0.22 -8.26
N ILE A 116 3.50 -0.64 -8.58
CA ILE A 116 4.46 -0.39 -9.67
C ILE A 116 4.15 -1.29 -10.86
N ARG A 117 4.40 -0.79 -12.08
CA ARG A 117 4.17 -1.53 -13.33
C ARG A 117 5.32 -2.52 -13.59
N PHE A 118 5.49 -3.45 -12.68
CA PHE A 118 6.42 -4.56 -12.80
C PHE A 118 5.75 -5.81 -12.26
N THR A 119 5.50 -6.77 -13.16
CA THR A 119 4.90 -8.04 -12.81
C THR A 119 5.83 -8.83 -11.90
N SER A 120 5.29 -9.36 -10.81
CA SER A 120 6.03 -10.12 -9.84
C SER A 120 6.73 -11.32 -10.49
N PRO A 121 8.04 -11.49 -10.26
CA PRO A 121 8.78 -12.66 -10.75
C PRO A 121 8.59 -13.89 -9.83
N VAL A 122 7.77 -13.78 -8.79
CA VAL A 122 7.54 -14.79 -7.74
C VAL A 122 6.03 -14.90 -7.42
N LEU A 123 5.57 -16.08 -7.00
CA LEU A 123 4.20 -16.41 -6.60
C LEU A 123 3.15 -16.35 -7.71
N ARG A 124 2.78 -15.16 -8.19
CA ARG A 124 1.68 -14.95 -9.15
C ARG A 124 1.91 -13.72 -10.04
N PHE A 125 1.29 -13.72 -11.22
CA PHE A 125 1.45 -12.69 -12.25
C PHE A 125 0.66 -11.41 -11.95
N GLU A 126 0.98 -10.75 -10.84
CA GLU A 126 0.41 -9.47 -10.44
C GLU A 126 1.51 -8.41 -10.39
N ASN A 127 1.13 -7.15 -10.61
CA ASN A 127 2.04 -6.03 -10.42
C ASN A 127 2.47 -5.91 -8.95
N LEU A 128 3.74 -5.62 -8.72
CA LEU A 128 4.29 -5.47 -7.38
C LEU A 128 3.73 -4.24 -6.67
N MET A 129 3.48 -4.38 -5.37
CA MET A 129 3.29 -3.24 -4.49
C MET A 129 4.65 -2.76 -3.99
N MET A 130 4.75 -1.44 -3.83
CA MET A 130 5.93 -0.73 -3.36
C MET A 130 5.56 0.11 -2.14
N LEU A 131 6.12 -0.26 -1.00
CA LEU A 131 6.13 0.56 0.21
C LEU A 131 7.44 1.35 0.19
N SER A 132 7.37 2.68 0.21
CA SER A 132 8.56 3.51 0.44
C SER A 132 8.42 4.39 1.67
N ILE A 133 9.47 4.42 2.47
CA ILE A 133 9.54 5.13 3.74
C ILE A 133 10.81 5.98 3.72
N ARG A 134 10.64 7.30 3.66
CA ARG A 134 11.74 8.25 3.71
C ARG A 134 11.98 8.69 5.16
N VAL A 135 13.17 8.38 5.69
CA VAL A 135 13.56 8.66 7.08
C VAL A 135 14.89 9.41 7.14
N PRO A 136 15.13 10.21 8.19
CA PRO A 136 16.42 10.85 8.38
C PRO A 136 17.49 9.83 8.83
N ASP A 137 18.67 9.90 8.22
CA ASP A 137 19.87 9.15 8.59
C ASP A 137 20.98 10.11 9.04
N LYS A 138 21.70 9.75 10.10
CA LYS A 138 22.74 10.59 10.71
C LYS A 138 23.91 10.91 9.78
N LYS A 139 24.21 10.04 8.82
CA LYS A 139 25.37 10.15 7.91
C LYS A 139 24.97 10.57 6.50
N LEU A 140 23.82 10.08 6.03
CA LEU A 140 23.39 10.18 4.64
C LEU A 140 22.27 11.21 4.43
N GLY A 141 21.85 11.92 5.48
CA GLY A 141 20.81 12.94 5.40
C GLY A 141 19.42 12.31 5.36
N MET A 142 18.82 12.17 4.18
CA MET A 142 17.52 11.51 4.01
C MET A 142 17.70 10.24 3.19
N VAL A 143 17.28 9.11 3.77
CA VAL A 143 17.32 7.79 3.13
C VAL A 143 15.91 7.31 2.85
N GLU A 144 15.74 6.63 1.71
CA GLU A 144 14.47 6.06 1.30
C GLU A 144 14.57 4.53 1.30
N HIS A 145 13.86 3.91 2.24
CA HIS A 145 13.73 2.47 2.35
C HIS A 145 12.56 2.00 1.49
N VAL A 146 12.83 1.10 0.55
CA VAL A 146 11.82 0.59 -0.36
C VAL A 146 11.66 -0.91 -0.16
N PHE A 147 10.42 -1.32 0.07
CA PHE A 147 10.02 -2.73 0.14
C PHE A 147 9.09 -3.04 -1.03
N LEU A 148 9.34 -4.18 -1.66
CA LEU A 148 8.54 -4.70 -2.77
C LEU A 148 7.89 -6.03 -2.38
N GLY A 149 6.66 -6.25 -2.83
CA GLY A 149 5.96 -7.49 -2.55
C GLY A 149 4.53 -7.52 -3.04
N LEU A 150 3.78 -8.50 -2.54
CA LEU A 150 2.36 -8.70 -2.84
C LEU A 150 1.56 -8.95 -1.56
N LEU A 151 0.33 -8.47 -1.51
CA LEU A 151 -0.63 -8.82 -0.46
C LEU A 151 -0.96 -10.32 -0.51
N ARG A 152 -1.00 -10.98 0.65
CA ARG A 152 -1.39 -12.39 0.78
C ARG A 152 -2.91 -12.54 0.86
N GLY A 153 -3.41 -13.76 0.63
CA GLY A 153 -4.84 -14.05 0.77
C GLY A 153 -5.37 -13.81 2.18
N SER A 154 -4.54 -14.04 3.21
CA SER A 154 -4.78 -13.65 4.61
C SER A 154 -5.13 -12.18 4.78
N SER A 155 -4.56 -11.29 3.98
CA SER A 155 -4.93 -9.87 4.03
C SER A 155 -6.42 -9.67 3.76
N LEU A 156 -7.03 -10.46 2.86
CA LEU A 156 -8.46 -10.37 2.54
C LEU A 156 -9.37 -10.75 3.72
N GLN A 157 -8.85 -11.50 4.70
CA GLN A 157 -9.60 -11.92 5.89
C GLN A 157 -9.68 -10.81 6.94
N VAL A 158 -8.76 -9.83 6.91
CA VAL A 158 -8.78 -8.70 7.83
C VAL A 158 -9.80 -7.67 7.34
N LYS A 159 -10.70 -7.23 8.23
CA LYS A 159 -11.73 -6.25 7.87
C LYS A 159 -11.10 -4.92 7.48
N ASN A 160 -11.70 -4.23 6.50
CA ASN A 160 -11.22 -2.91 6.07
C ASN A 160 -11.27 -1.87 7.19
N VAL A 161 -12.25 -1.97 8.10
CA VAL A 161 -12.38 -1.11 9.29
C VAL A 161 -11.31 -1.37 10.36
N GLU A 162 -10.50 -2.41 10.21
CA GLU A 162 -9.38 -2.75 11.11
C GLU A 162 -8.01 -2.63 10.39
N THR A 163 -8.01 -2.50 9.06
CA THR A 163 -6.77 -2.50 8.28
C THR A 163 -6.11 -1.11 8.33
N PRO A 164 -4.83 -0.98 8.74
CA PRO A 164 -4.14 0.30 8.80
C PRO A 164 -4.25 1.10 7.50
N LEU A 165 -4.30 2.43 7.59
CA LEU A 165 -4.59 3.42 6.55
C LEU A 165 -5.98 3.31 5.91
N ILE A 166 -6.50 2.10 5.69
CA ILE A 166 -7.83 1.89 5.11
C ILE A 166 -8.91 2.26 6.12
N HIS A 167 -8.78 1.87 7.38
CA HIS A 167 -9.77 2.20 8.42
C HIS A 167 -9.96 3.71 8.57
N GLN A 168 -8.88 4.50 8.52
CA GLN A 168 -8.97 5.97 8.58
C GLN A 168 -9.76 6.56 7.40
N LYS A 169 -9.69 5.94 6.22
CA LYS A 169 -10.47 6.35 5.05
C LYS A 169 -11.94 5.95 5.19
N MET A 170 -12.22 4.78 5.75
CA MET A 170 -13.58 4.34 6.08
C MET A 170 -14.22 5.26 7.12
N ASP A 171 -13.50 5.56 8.20
CA ASP A 171 -13.92 6.49 9.25
C ASP A 171 -14.19 7.89 8.73
N TYR A 172 -13.37 8.36 7.78
CA TYR A 172 -13.64 9.63 7.10
C TYR A 172 -15.00 9.60 6.40
N ILE A 173 -15.33 8.52 5.67
CA ILE A 173 -16.61 8.38 4.98
C ILE A 173 -17.77 8.35 5.99
N PHE A 174 -17.65 7.52 7.03
CA PHE A 174 -18.68 7.38 8.07
C PHE A 174 -18.98 8.70 8.76
N LYS A 175 -17.94 9.46 9.14
CA LYS A 175 -18.08 10.77 9.78
C LYS A 175 -18.71 11.81 8.86
N ASN A 176 -18.28 11.88 7.59
CA ASN A 176 -18.83 12.87 6.65
C ASN A 176 -20.29 12.60 6.27
N ARG A 177 -20.72 11.33 6.32
CA ARG A 177 -22.12 10.93 6.07
C ARG A 177 -22.95 10.80 7.35
N ASN A 178 -22.39 11.11 8.52
CA ASN A 178 -23.04 10.92 9.84
C ASN A 178 -23.63 9.51 10.03
N MET A 179 -22.94 8.49 9.53
CA MET A 179 -23.39 7.10 9.62
C MET A 179 -23.20 6.57 11.04
N LEU A 180 -24.26 6.00 11.61
CA LEU A 180 -24.17 5.30 12.89
C LEU A 180 -23.55 3.91 12.68
N VAL A 181 -22.68 3.50 13.59
CA VAL A 181 -22.06 2.16 13.55
C VAL A 181 -23.18 1.10 13.54
N ASN A 182 -23.03 0.11 12.66
CA ASN A 182 -24.01 -0.96 12.41
C ASN A 182 -25.37 -0.51 11.83
N SER A 183 -25.52 0.75 11.42
CA SER A 183 -26.68 1.15 10.59
C SER A 183 -26.66 0.49 9.21
N TYR A 184 -27.79 0.55 8.50
CA TYR A 184 -27.90 0.04 7.13
C TYR A 184 -26.83 0.64 6.20
N ASP A 185 -26.75 1.97 6.13
CA ASP A 185 -25.78 2.68 5.29
C ASP A 185 -24.34 2.33 5.67
N TYR A 186 -24.03 2.27 6.97
CA TYR A 186 -22.72 1.85 7.44
C TYR A 186 -22.35 0.44 6.94
N ASN A 187 -23.25 -0.54 7.13
CA ASN A 187 -23.03 -1.92 6.71
C ASN A 187 -22.90 -2.03 5.19
N GLU A 188 -23.65 -1.21 4.45
CA GLU A 188 -23.61 -1.18 3.00
C GLU A 188 -22.27 -0.65 2.48
N VAL A 189 -21.75 0.43 3.07
CA VAL A 189 -20.40 0.93 2.76
C VAL A 189 -19.32 -0.12 3.08
N VAL A 190 -19.44 -0.78 4.24
CA VAL A 190 -18.52 -1.88 4.61
C VAL A 190 -18.58 -3.00 3.58
N ARG A 191 -19.77 -3.41 3.14
CA ARG A 191 -19.98 -4.47 2.13
C ARG A 191 -19.36 -4.09 0.79
N ILE A 192 -19.65 -2.88 0.30
CA ILE A 192 -19.12 -2.35 -0.96
C ILE A 192 -17.60 -2.39 -0.98
N PHE A 193 -16.94 -1.82 0.03
CA PHE A 193 -15.48 -1.78 0.04
C PHE A 193 -14.84 -3.12 0.41
N SER A 194 -15.55 -4.03 1.07
CA SER A 194 -15.05 -5.40 1.31
C SER A 194 -14.85 -6.20 0.02
N ALA A 195 -15.63 -5.92 -1.02
CA ALA A 195 -15.46 -6.51 -2.35
C ALA A 195 -14.35 -5.82 -3.18
N THR A 196 -13.85 -4.66 -2.73
CA THR A 196 -12.81 -3.90 -3.43
C THR A 196 -11.42 -4.42 -3.07
N PRO A 197 -10.52 -4.67 -4.05
CA PRO A 197 -9.15 -5.08 -3.75
C PRO A 197 -8.43 -4.07 -2.86
N LYS A 198 -7.82 -4.55 -1.76
CA LYS A 198 -7.16 -3.66 -0.78
C LYS A 198 -6.08 -2.77 -1.37
N PHE A 199 -5.36 -3.21 -2.40
CA PHE A 199 -4.34 -2.36 -3.03
C PHE A 199 -4.95 -1.10 -3.69
N GLU A 200 -6.17 -1.18 -4.22
CA GLU A 200 -6.90 0.01 -4.70
C GLU A 200 -7.29 0.90 -3.51
N LEU A 201 -7.80 0.31 -2.43
CA LEU A 201 -8.14 1.05 -1.22
C LEU A 201 -6.93 1.77 -0.60
N PHE A 202 -5.74 1.17 -0.65
CA PHE A 202 -4.49 1.80 -0.21
C PHE A 202 -4.10 2.99 -1.09
N ARG A 203 -4.21 2.85 -2.41
CA ARG A 203 -3.80 3.87 -3.40
C ARG A 203 -4.77 5.04 -3.50
N SER A 204 -6.07 4.80 -3.33
CA SER A 204 -7.09 5.85 -3.42
C SER A 204 -7.01 6.83 -2.26
N SER A 205 -7.24 8.10 -2.54
CA SER A 205 -7.42 9.11 -1.51
C SER A 205 -8.77 8.96 -0.79
N ARG A 206 -8.88 9.50 0.43
CA ARG A 206 -10.16 9.55 1.16
C ARG A 206 -11.27 10.26 0.39
N LYS A 207 -10.92 11.26 -0.44
CA LYS A 207 -11.88 12.02 -1.26
C LYS A 207 -12.41 11.19 -2.43
N GLU A 208 -11.53 10.46 -3.13
CA GLU A 208 -11.94 9.56 -4.21
C GLU A 208 -12.82 8.43 -3.69
N LEU A 209 -12.44 7.80 -2.57
CA LEU A 209 -13.28 6.74 -1.96
C LEU A 209 -14.63 7.29 -1.50
N PHE A 210 -14.68 8.51 -0.97
CA PHE A 210 -15.94 9.17 -0.63
C PHE A 210 -16.82 9.38 -1.88
N GLN A 211 -16.26 9.89 -2.97
CA GLN A 211 -17.00 10.06 -4.24
C GLN A 211 -17.51 8.73 -4.81
N VAL A 212 -16.69 7.67 -4.75
CA VAL A 212 -17.10 6.32 -5.17
C VAL A 212 -18.24 5.81 -4.29
N CYS A 213 -18.14 5.99 -2.98
CA CYS A 213 -19.18 5.62 -2.03
C CYS A 213 -20.50 6.33 -2.33
N ASP A 214 -20.43 7.65 -2.56
CA ASP A 214 -21.59 8.49 -2.89
C ASP A 214 -22.30 8.01 -4.15
N GLY A 215 -21.52 7.70 -5.20
CA GLY A 215 -22.03 7.14 -6.44
C GLY A 215 -22.71 5.78 -6.22
N LEU A 216 -22.06 4.86 -5.50
CA LEU A 216 -22.58 3.51 -5.31
C LEU A 216 -23.82 3.46 -4.41
N LEU A 217 -23.88 4.26 -3.35
CA LEU A 217 -25.07 4.35 -2.50
C LEU A 217 -26.27 4.96 -3.26
N SER A 218 -26.03 5.90 -4.17
CA SER A 218 -27.10 6.48 -5.00
C SER A 218 -27.72 5.43 -5.94
N VAL A 219 -26.90 4.49 -6.42
CA VAL A 219 -27.34 3.39 -7.29
C VAL A 219 -28.01 2.30 -6.48
N ASN A 220 -27.56 1.97 -5.27
CA ASN A 220 -28.11 0.85 -4.48
C ASN A 220 -29.43 1.16 -3.76
N ASN A 221 -30.02 2.35 -3.92
CA ASN A 221 -31.34 2.64 -3.34
C ASN A 221 -32.42 1.91 -4.17
N PRO A 222 -33.08 0.86 -3.63
CA PRO A 222 -34.06 0.08 -4.38
C PRO A 222 -35.26 0.92 -4.85
N ASN A 223 -35.56 2.06 -4.20
CA ASN A 223 -36.59 2.99 -4.65
C ASN A 223 -36.20 3.78 -5.91
N ASN A 224 -34.92 3.78 -6.28
CA ASN A 224 -34.38 4.45 -7.46
C ASN A 224 -33.92 3.47 -8.55
N ILE A 225 -33.92 2.16 -8.29
CA ILE A 225 -33.56 1.13 -9.27
C ILE A 225 -34.82 0.51 -9.86
N TYR A 226 -35.24 0.99 -11.03
CA TYR A 226 -36.40 0.44 -11.76
C TYR A 226 -36.02 -0.71 -12.71
N CYS A 227 -34.93 -1.44 -12.46
CA CYS A 227 -34.41 -2.43 -13.42
C CYS A 227 -35.15 -3.77 -13.39
N PHE A 228 -35.94 -4.07 -12.35
CA PHE A 228 -36.70 -5.31 -12.24
C PHE A 228 -38.11 -5.05 -11.67
N GLN A 229 -39.03 -4.59 -12.51
CA GLN A 229 -40.46 -4.74 -12.21
C GLN A 229 -40.85 -6.20 -12.43
N ILE A 230 -40.52 -7.06 -11.47
CA ILE A 230 -41.08 -8.41 -11.41
C ILE A 230 -42.54 -8.22 -10.97
N ASN A 231 -43.48 -8.73 -11.76
CA ASN A 231 -44.91 -8.75 -11.42
C ASN A 231 -45.13 -9.67 -10.20
N THR A 232 -44.81 -9.18 -9.01
CA THR A 232 -45.14 -9.86 -7.76
C THR A 232 -46.64 -9.70 -7.57
N LYS A 233 -47.41 -10.75 -7.84
CA LYS A 233 -48.79 -10.87 -7.35
C LYS A 233 -48.71 -10.92 -5.82
N PHE A 234 -48.79 -9.76 -5.16
CA PHE A 234 -49.10 -9.74 -3.74
C PHE A 234 -50.56 -10.20 -3.60
N GLN A 235 -50.75 -11.43 -3.11
CA GLN A 235 -52.00 -11.77 -2.44
C GLN A 235 -51.93 -11.13 -1.07
N GLU A 236 -52.65 -10.03 -0.91
CA GLU A 236 -52.95 -9.46 0.40
C GLU A 236 -53.77 -10.48 1.21
N TYR A 237 -53.31 -10.77 2.43
CA TYR A 237 -54.10 -11.37 3.50
C TYR A 237 -54.02 -10.45 4.71
#